data_AF-A0A813G2C6-F1
#
_entry.id   AF-A0A813G2C6-F1
#
_cell.length_a   1.000
_cell.length_b   1.000
_cell.length_c   1.000
_cell.angle_alpha   90.00
_cell.angle_beta   90.00
_cell.angle_gamma   90.00
#
_symmetry.space_group_name_H-M   'P 1'
#
loop_
_entity.id
_entity.type
_entity.pdbx_description
1 polymer ?
#
loop_
_entity_poly.entity_id
_entity_poly.type
_entity_poly.pdbx_seq_one_letter_code
_entity_poly.pdbx_strand_id
1 'polypeptide(L)'
;MPAWSSEMGAAMQVQIDKIFKEAAMQENIDDDAVFQEGDGVLAHLKFSFTLSDPGLKDCPLIGCSDGFSELTGYTMEEIIGRNCRFLVDPVPQEHVENSARMVAREFCIAVKDGEMYTVPDAHREPWMPIVHRDDGIFCIQTNARKDACLFKNLFHLKKIELDEKVYIVGLQTEMPIELWDEDQPEEKRQDACRAACRACHKNMGAAEQVMAKHFWFSSPMRRQEDGNDEDDGFV
;
A
#
# COMPACT_ATOMS: atom_id res chain seq x y z
N MET A 1 32.81 -1.48 -7.07
CA MET A 1 31.56 -1.74 -6.33
C MET A 1 31.93 -2.47 -5.06
N PRO A 2 31.84 -1.87 -3.86
CA PRO A 2 32.12 -2.60 -2.63
C PRO A 2 31.07 -3.71 -2.48
N ALA A 3 31.54 -4.92 -2.19
CA ALA A 3 30.68 -6.06 -1.93
C ALA A 3 29.80 -5.79 -0.69
N TRP A 4 28.51 -6.11 -0.81
CA TRP A 4 27.59 -6.32 0.29
C TRP A 4 28.30 -7.00 1.49
N SER A 5 28.33 -6.37 2.66
CA SER A 5 28.55 -7.13 3.89
C SER A 5 27.20 -7.68 4.33
N SER A 6 27.15 -8.99 4.54
CA SER A 6 25.97 -9.72 5.03
C SER A 6 25.40 -9.18 6.35
N GLU A 7 26.17 -8.35 7.06
CA GLU A 7 25.82 -7.76 8.36
C GLU A 7 24.82 -6.59 8.25
N MET A 8 24.94 -5.73 7.22
CA MET A 8 24.04 -4.57 7.06
C MET A 8 22.63 -4.98 6.60
N GLY A 9 22.54 -5.97 5.69
CA GLY A 9 21.27 -6.54 5.26
C GLY A 9 20.55 -7.34 6.36
N ALA A 10 21.31 -8.01 7.24
CA ALA A 10 20.76 -8.74 8.37
C ALA A 10 20.23 -7.80 9.46
N ALA A 11 20.94 -6.71 9.78
CA ALA A 11 20.50 -5.72 10.76
C ALA A 11 19.17 -5.05 10.35
N MET A 12 19.01 -4.72 9.07
CA MET A 12 17.77 -4.16 8.52
C MET A 12 16.60 -5.16 8.57
N GLN A 13 16.85 -6.43 8.20
CA GLN A 13 15.83 -7.48 8.30
C GLN A 13 15.45 -7.71 9.77
N VAL A 14 16.41 -7.63 10.70
CA VAL A 14 16.14 -7.68 12.15
C VAL A 14 15.31 -6.48 12.59
N GLN A 15 15.47 -5.29 12.00
CA GLN A 15 14.73 -4.08 12.36
C GLN A 15 13.32 -4.05 11.75
N ILE A 16 13.15 -4.57 10.53
CA ILE A 16 11.83 -4.83 9.93
C ILE A 16 11.13 -5.95 10.68
N ASP A 17 11.83 -7.05 10.99
CA ASP A 17 11.33 -8.10 11.86
C ASP A 17 11.00 -7.54 13.25
N LYS A 18 11.74 -6.57 13.79
CA LYS A 18 11.40 -5.92 15.06
C LYS A 18 10.10 -5.13 14.98
N ILE A 19 9.84 -4.43 13.87
CA ILE A 19 8.60 -3.67 13.66
C ILE A 19 7.39 -4.56 13.31
N PHE A 20 7.62 -5.77 12.80
CA PHE A 20 6.56 -6.70 12.41
C PHE A 20 6.45 -7.98 13.26
N LYS A 21 7.40 -8.32 14.14
CA LYS A 21 7.46 -9.59 14.91
C LYS A 21 7.75 -9.44 16.42
N GLU A 22 7.07 -8.55 17.12
CA GLU A 22 6.83 -8.73 18.57
C GLU A 22 5.34 -8.89 18.89
N ALA A 23 4.67 -9.82 18.21
CA ALA A 23 3.28 -10.23 18.52
C ALA A 23 3.16 -11.62 19.17
N ALA A 24 4.24 -12.16 19.76
CA ALA A 24 4.25 -13.53 20.28
C ALA A 24 4.72 -13.65 21.74
N MET A 25 4.24 -12.78 22.64
CA MET A 25 4.13 -13.07 24.08
C MET A 25 3.47 -11.91 24.82
N GLN A 26 2.16 -11.96 25.03
CA GLN A 26 1.51 -11.62 26.31
C GLN A 26 0.00 -11.84 26.22
N GLU A 27 -0.47 -12.84 26.96
CA GLU A 27 -1.90 -13.00 27.28
C GLU A 27 -2.33 -11.87 28.23
N ASN A 28 -3.53 -11.34 27.98
CA ASN A 28 -4.26 -10.28 28.68
C ASN A 28 -3.73 -8.87 28.44
N ILE A 29 -4.54 -7.99 27.82
CA ILE A 29 -4.74 -6.59 28.25
C ILE A 29 -6.00 -6.00 27.59
N ASP A 30 -6.62 -5.14 28.41
CA ASP A 30 -7.83 -4.32 28.36
C ASP A 30 -8.04 -3.46 27.09
N ASP A 31 -9.31 -3.24 26.72
CA ASP A 31 -9.81 -2.72 25.43
C ASP A 31 -9.63 -1.20 25.17
N ASP A 32 -8.90 -0.44 25.99
CA ASP A 32 -8.95 1.04 25.95
C ASP A 32 -7.59 1.79 25.84
N ALA A 33 -6.49 1.12 25.48
CA ALA A 33 -5.18 1.77 25.33
C ALA A 33 -4.81 2.07 23.86
N VAL A 34 -5.18 3.25 23.37
CA VAL A 34 -4.96 3.69 21.97
C VAL A 34 -3.47 3.87 21.58
N PHE A 35 -2.51 3.91 22.50
CA PHE A 35 -1.09 3.91 22.14
C PHE A 35 -0.25 3.25 23.24
N GLN A 36 0.14 1.99 23.08
CA GLN A 36 1.20 1.38 23.88
C GLN A 36 2.51 1.37 23.08
N GLU A 37 3.56 1.94 23.68
CA GLU A 37 4.93 1.96 23.17
C GLU A 37 5.49 0.53 23.18
N GLY A 38 5.68 -0.06 21.99
CA GLY A 38 6.28 -1.38 21.81
C GLY A 38 6.39 -1.76 20.34
N ASP A 39 7.47 -2.43 20.00
CA ASP A 39 7.87 -2.86 18.65
C ASP A 39 6.77 -3.74 18.00
N GLY A 40 6.19 -3.30 16.87
CA GLY A 40 4.97 -3.94 16.32
C GLY A 40 3.92 -3.00 15.72
N VAL A 41 4.08 -1.68 15.87
CA VAL A 41 3.03 -0.69 15.56
C VAL A 41 2.49 -0.78 14.13
N LEU A 42 3.35 -1.08 13.13
CA LEU A 42 2.90 -1.22 11.74
C LEU A 42 2.13 -2.54 11.51
N ALA A 43 2.51 -3.62 12.20
CA ALA A 43 1.77 -4.88 12.16
C ALA A 43 0.38 -4.70 12.75
N HIS A 44 0.21 -3.91 13.81
CA HIS A 44 -1.09 -3.74 14.47
C HIS A 44 -2.00 -2.65 13.89
N LEU A 45 -1.63 -2.05 12.76
CA LEU A 45 -2.49 -1.08 12.07
C LEU A 45 -3.81 -1.73 11.66
N LYS A 46 -4.92 -1.12 12.08
CA LYS A 46 -6.28 -1.58 11.74
C LYS A 46 -6.69 -1.28 10.31
N PHE A 47 -5.98 -0.37 9.63
CA PHE A 47 -6.10 -0.21 8.19
C PHE A 47 -5.10 -1.10 7.46
N SER A 48 -5.42 -1.42 6.21
CA SER A 48 -4.56 -2.23 5.37
C SER A 48 -3.26 -1.52 5.04
N PHE A 49 -2.14 -2.15 5.40
CA PHE A 49 -0.79 -1.69 5.12
C PHE A 49 0.10 -2.86 4.71
N THR A 50 0.94 -2.64 3.72
CA THR A 50 1.92 -3.60 3.21
C THR A 50 3.24 -2.89 2.91
N LEU A 51 4.35 -3.59 3.13
CA LEU A 51 5.69 -3.15 2.78
C LEU A 51 6.31 -4.21 1.87
N SER A 52 6.91 -3.77 0.76
CA SER A 52 7.58 -4.66 -0.19
C SER A 52 8.97 -4.17 -0.58
N ASP A 53 9.83 -5.12 -0.92
CA ASP A 53 11.22 -4.86 -1.28
C ASP A 53 11.42 -4.99 -2.80
N PRO A 54 11.50 -3.89 -3.56
CA PRO A 54 11.72 -3.92 -5.00
C PRO A 54 13.13 -4.41 -5.38
N GLY A 55 14.07 -4.41 -4.44
CA GLY A 55 15.43 -4.93 -4.64
C GLY A 55 15.50 -6.46 -4.62
N LEU A 56 14.49 -7.13 -4.05
CA LEU A 56 14.39 -8.59 -4.07
C LEU A 56 13.73 -9.10 -5.35
N LYS A 57 14.08 -10.34 -5.73
CA LYS A 57 13.48 -11.01 -6.89
C LYS A 57 11.97 -11.06 -6.70
N ASP A 58 11.24 -10.55 -7.69
CA ASP A 58 9.78 -10.56 -7.74
C ASP A 58 9.05 -9.56 -6.81
N CYS A 59 9.77 -8.61 -6.20
CA CYS A 59 9.19 -7.58 -5.31
C CYS A 59 8.23 -8.16 -4.25
N PRO A 60 8.70 -9.10 -3.41
CA PRO A 60 7.87 -9.74 -2.40
C PRO A 60 7.44 -8.77 -1.31
N LEU A 61 6.29 -9.04 -0.70
CA LEU A 61 5.86 -8.42 0.55
C LEU A 61 6.77 -8.90 1.68
N ILE A 62 7.31 -7.96 2.46
CA ILE A 62 8.21 -8.20 3.60
C ILE A 62 7.56 -7.81 4.94
N GLY A 63 6.40 -7.17 4.89
CA GLY A 63 5.59 -6.84 6.06
C GLY A 63 4.15 -6.54 5.65
N CYS A 64 3.19 -6.82 6.54
CA CYS A 64 1.79 -6.44 6.38
C CYS A 64 1.16 -6.17 7.75
N SER A 65 0.05 -5.42 7.75
CA SER A 65 -0.74 -5.17 8.96
C SER A 65 -1.82 -6.22 9.21
N ASP A 66 -2.36 -6.22 10.43
CA ASP A 66 -3.57 -6.91 10.85
C ASP A 66 -4.73 -6.52 9.91
N GLY A 67 -4.87 -5.23 9.60
CA GLY A 67 -5.91 -4.77 8.66
C GLY A 67 -5.80 -5.37 7.25
N PHE A 68 -4.59 -5.63 6.74
CA PHE A 68 -4.42 -6.31 5.45
C PHE A 68 -4.72 -7.81 5.55
N SER A 69 -4.35 -8.43 6.68
CA SER A 69 -4.66 -9.84 6.96
C SER A 69 -6.17 -10.05 7.08
N GLU A 70 -6.86 -9.18 7.82
CA GLU A 70 -8.33 -9.15 7.95
C GLU A 70 -9.00 -8.90 6.58
N LEU A 71 -8.50 -7.94 5.81
CA LEU A 71 -9.02 -7.65 4.46
C LEU A 71 -8.86 -8.85 3.51
N THR A 72 -7.76 -9.58 3.57
CA THR A 72 -7.51 -10.63 2.56
C THR A 72 -7.90 -12.03 3.01
N GLY A 73 -8.05 -12.23 4.31
CA GLY A 73 -8.26 -13.54 4.95
C GLY A 73 -6.99 -14.41 5.00
N TYR A 74 -5.84 -13.92 4.54
CA TYR A 74 -4.56 -14.61 4.65
C TYR A 74 -3.84 -14.20 5.93
N THR A 75 -3.13 -15.13 6.56
CA THR A 75 -2.29 -14.80 7.72
C THR A 75 -0.99 -14.15 7.26
N MET A 76 -0.31 -13.42 8.14
CA MET A 76 0.99 -12.81 7.82
C MET A 76 1.98 -13.85 7.28
N GLU A 77 2.04 -15.05 7.87
CA GLU A 77 2.92 -16.14 7.41
C GLU A 77 2.63 -16.59 5.98
N GLU A 78 1.38 -16.51 5.54
CA GLU A 78 0.98 -16.84 4.18
C GLU A 78 1.21 -15.70 3.17
N ILE A 79 1.45 -14.49 3.66
CA ILE A 79 1.62 -13.26 2.87
C ILE A 79 3.12 -12.97 2.64
N ILE A 80 3.93 -13.04 3.71
CA ILE A 80 5.34 -12.65 3.64
C ILE A 80 6.12 -13.54 2.67
N GLY A 81 6.96 -12.91 1.85
CA GLY A 81 7.78 -13.57 0.83
C GLY A 81 7.08 -13.76 -0.52
N ARG A 82 5.81 -13.38 -0.65
CA ARG A 82 5.05 -13.48 -1.91
C ARG A 82 4.89 -12.11 -2.56
N ASN A 83 4.84 -12.09 -3.88
CA ASN A 83 4.37 -10.92 -4.60
C ASN A 83 2.85 -10.75 -4.40
N CYS A 84 2.40 -9.52 -4.18
CA CYS A 84 0.98 -9.17 -3.92
C CYS A 84 -0.01 -9.65 -5.00
N ARG A 85 0.47 -10.00 -6.21
CA ARG A 85 -0.37 -10.57 -7.28
C ARG A 85 -1.11 -11.85 -6.88
N PHE A 86 -0.74 -12.50 -5.77
CA PHE A 86 -1.49 -13.66 -5.28
C PHE A 86 -2.97 -13.36 -5.00
N LEU A 87 -3.35 -12.10 -4.81
CA LEU A 87 -4.74 -11.65 -4.71
C LEU A 87 -5.44 -11.56 -6.08
N VAL A 88 -4.68 -11.51 -7.17
CA VAL A 88 -5.18 -11.42 -8.56
C VAL A 88 -5.16 -12.78 -9.24
N ASP A 89 -4.19 -13.63 -8.93
CA ASP A 89 -4.04 -14.97 -9.54
C ASP A 89 -5.31 -15.85 -9.50
N PRO A 90 -6.19 -15.80 -8.48
CA PRO A 90 -7.43 -16.58 -8.46
C PRO A 90 -8.60 -15.93 -9.21
N VAL A 91 -8.45 -14.67 -9.67
CA VAL A 91 -9.53 -13.89 -10.26
C VAL A 91 -9.76 -14.32 -11.70
N PRO A 92 -11.02 -14.61 -12.11
CA PRO A 92 -11.34 -14.90 -13.51
C PRO A 92 -10.88 -13.77 -14.44
N GLN A 93 -10.33 -14.12 -15.60
CA GLN A 93 -9.63 -13.17 -16.48
C GLN A 93 -10.54 -12.02 -16.95
N GLU A 94 -11.84 -12.25 -17.09
CA GLU A 94 -12.86 -11.26 -17.43
C GLU A 94 -13.08 -10.20 -16.34
N HIS A 95 -12.71 -10.49 -15.10
CA HIS A 95 -12.80 -9.56 -13.97
C HIS A 95 -11.47 -8.85 -13.68
N VAL A 96 -10.41 -9.16 -14.41
CA VAL A 96 -9.08 -8.57 -14.19
C VAL A 96 -8.92 -7.25 -14.95
N GLU A 97 -8.63 -6.18 -14.22
CA GLU A 97 -8.30 -4.85 -14.71
C GLU A 97 -6.86 -4.79 -15.23
N ASN A 98 -6.65 -5.26 -16.47
CA ASN A 98 -5.32 -5.32 -17.08
C ASN A 98 -4.58 -3.96 -17.08
N SER A 99 -5.30 -2.84 -17.20
CA SER A 99 -4.73 -1.49 -17.09
C SER A 99 -4.08 -1.27 -15.72
N ALA A 100 -4.78 -1.59 -14.62
CA ALA A 100 -4.25 -1.47 -13.27
C ALA A 100 -3.02 -2.37 -13.04
N ARG A 101 -3.03 -3.59 -13.59
CA ARG A 101 -1.88 -4.50 -13.53
C ARG A 101 -0.65 -3.95 -14.24
N MET A 102 -0.85 -3.35 -15.42
CA MET A 102 0.24 -2.73 -16.18
C MET A 102 0.81 -1.54 -15.40
N VAL A 103 -0.05 -0.62 -14.94
CA VAL A 103 0.36 0.56 -14.17
C VAL A 103 1.12 0.18 -12.90
N ALA A 104 0.62 -0.78 -12.12
CA ALA A 104 1.30 -1.25 -10.91
C ALA A 104 2.65 -1.91 -11.22
N ARG A 105 2.74 -2.70 -12.30
CA ARG A 105 3.99 -3.33 -12.73
C ARG A 105 5.03 -2.29 -13.15
N GLU A 106 4.65 -1.33 -13.97
CA GLU A 106 5.56 -0.29 -14.45
C GLU A 106 6.04 0.61 -13.31
N PHE A 107 5.16 0.94 -12.37
CA PHE A 107 5.53 1.62 -11.14
C PHE A 107 6.60 0.84 -10.36
N CYS A 108 6.40 -0.46 -10.11
CA CYS A 108 7.40 -1.27 -9.40
C CYS A 108 8.75 -1.36 -10.15
N ILE A 109 8.73 -1.42 -11.48
CA ILE A 109 9.95 -1.41 -12.30
C ILE A 109 10.67 -0.08 -12.16
N ALA A 110 9.96 1.05 -12.30
CA ALA A 110 10.54 2.38 -12.17
C ALA A 110 11.16 2.58 -10.77
N VAL A 111 10.45 2.20 -9.71
CA VAL A 111 10.99 2.28 -8.34
C VAL A 111 12.25 1.45 -8.18
N LYS A 112 12.28 0.23 -8.73
CA LYS A 112 13.46 -0.65 -8.68
C LYS A 112 14.66 -0.04 -9.42
N ASP A 113 14.40 0.58 -10.57
CA ASP A 113 15.45 1.17 -11.42
C ASP A 113 15.86 2.58 -10.94
N GLY A 114 15.21 3.11 -9.90
CA GLY A 114 15.46 4.46 -9.37
C GLY A 114 14.86 5.57 -10.23
N GLU A 115 13.94 5.22 -11.12
CA GLU A 115 13.29 6.11 -12.06
C GLU A 115 11.98 6.68 -11.49
N MET A 116 11.61 7.85 -11.99
CA MET A 116 10.31 8.46 -11.68
C MET A 116 9.21 7.82 -12.53
N TYR A 117 8.03 7.68 -11.94
CA TYR A 117 6.86 7.15 -12.64
C TYR A 117 5.65 8.06 -12.45
N THR A 118 4.89 8.25 -13.52
CA THR A 118 3.59 8.91 -13.52
C THR A 118 2.64 8.07 -14.35
N VAL A 119 1.40 7.91 -13.88
CA VAL A 119 0.37 7.19 -14.63
C VAL A 119 0.13 7.89 -15.97
N PRO A 120 0.31 7.21 -17.13
CA PRO A 120 0.06 7.82 -18.43
C PRO A 120 -1.39 8.27 -18.58
N ASP A 121 -1.65 9.36 -19.29
CA ASP A 121 -3.00 9.93 -19.48
C ASP A 121 -4.00 8.91 -20.02
N ALA A 122 -3.55 7.98 -20.87
CA ALA A 122 -4.39 6.90 -21.42
C ALA A 122 -4.91 5.90 -20.36
N HIS A 123 -4.30 5.88 -19.17
CA HIS A 123 -4.68 5.03 -18.04
C HIS A 123 -5.26 5.84 -16.86
N ARG A 124 -5.43 7.15 -17.01
CA ARG A 124 -6.00 8.01 -15.98
C ARG A 124 -7.51 7.96 -16.02
N GLU A 125 -8.11 7.97 -14.84
CA GLU A 125 -9.56 8.04 -14.64
C GLU A 125 -9.94 9.36 -13.93
N PRO A 126 -11.17 9.89 -14.11
CA PRO A 126 -11.58 11.17 -13.50
C PRO A 126 -11.52 11.19 -11.97
N TRP A 127 -11.69 10.03 -11.33
CA TRP A 127 -11.61 9.91 -9.87
C TRP A 127 -10.16 9.88 -9.35
N MET A 128 -9.16 9.70 -10.22
CA MET A 128 -7.78 9.66 -9.79
C MET A 128 -7.31 11.07 -9.40
N PRO A 129 -6.65 11.22 -8.25
CA PRO A 129 -6.14 12.52 -7.85
C PRO A 129 -5.15 13.06 -8.89
N ILE A 130 -5.11 14.38 -9.03
CA ILE A 130 -4.06 15.08 -9.76
C ILE A 130 -2.79 14.96 -8.91
N VAL A 131 -2.15 13.80 -9.01
CA VAL A 131 -0.92 13.51 -8.28
C VAL A 131 0.18 14.45 -8.77
N HIS A 132 0.78 15.16 -7.83
CA HIS A 132 2.03 15.86 -8.09
C HIS A 132 3.15 14.81 -8.26
N ARG A 133 4.31 15.26 -8.76
CA ARG A 133 5.49 14.38 -8.85
C ARG A 133 5.71 13.73 -7.48
N ASP A 134 5.75 12.40 -7.47
CA ASP A 134 6.18 11.54 -6.37
C ASP A 134 5.14 11.15 -5.29
N ASP A 135 3.86 11.46 -5.49
CA ASP A 135 2.80 11.04 -4.55
C ASP A 135 2.48 9.54 -4.63
N GLY A 136 2.98 8.82 -5.65
CA GLY A 136 2.69 7.41 -5.89
C GLY A 136 1.58 7.21 -6.92
N ILE A 137 0.94 6.04 -6.90
CA ILE A 137 -0.13 5.68 -7.83
C ILE A 137 -1.38 5.20 -7.10
N PHE A 138 -2.53 5.38 -7.73
CA PHE A 138 -3.80 4.76 -7.35
C PHE A 138 -4.28 3.84 -8.46
N CYS A 139 -4.82 2.71 -8.07
CA CYS A 139 -5.37 1.72 -8.99
C CYS A 139 -6.59 1.05 -8.35
N ILE A 140 -7.48 0.53 -9.19
CA ILE A 140 -8.57 -0.35 -8.76
C ILE A 140 -8.38 -1.68 -9.46
N GLN A 141 -8.44 -2.76 -8.70
CA GLN A 141 -8.29 -4.13 -9.19
C GLN A 141 -9.27 -5.03 -8.44
N THR A 142 -9.95 -5.91 -9.15
CA THR A 142 -10.66 -7.03 -8.56
C THR A 142 -9.64 -7.99 -7.96
N ASN A 143 -9.82 -8.30 -6.69
CA ASN A 143 -9.01 -9.24 -5.95
C ASN A 143 -9.88 -10.36 -5.39
N ALA A 144 -9.26 -11.50 -5.12
CA ALA A 144 -9.86 -12.64 -4.45
C ALA A 144 -9.24 -12.78 -3.06
N ARG A 145 -10.10 -12.89 -2.05
CA ARG A 145 -9.69 -13.28 -0.69
C ARG A 145 -9.32 -14.75 -0.64
N LYS A 146 -8.83 -15.20 0.51
CA LYS A 146 -8.48 -16.61 0.75
C LYS A 146 -9.64 -17.57 0.55
N ASP A 147 -10.85 -17.14 0.88
CA ASP A 147 -12.10 -17.90 0.68
C ASP A 147 -12.65 -17.82 -0.75
N ALA A 148 -11.88 -17.23 -1.68
CA ALA A 148 -12.23 -16.96 -3.07
C ALA A 148 -13.35 -15.92 -3.29
N CYS A 149 -13.82 -15.23 -2.24
CA CYS A 149 -14.73 -14.10 -2.42
C CYS A 149 -14.02 -12.96 -3.16
N LEU A 150 -14.64 -12.47 -4.23
CA LEU A 150 -14.15 -11.34 -4.99
C LEU A 150 -14.50 -10.02 -4.29
N PHE A 151 -13.61 -9.05 -4.37
CA PHE A 151 -13.86 -7.68 -3.93
C PHE A 151 -13.14 -6.68 -4.83
N LYS A 152 -13.67 -5.47 -4.93
CA LYS A 152 -13.00 -4.36 -5.61
C LYS A 152 -12.00 -3.72 -4.66
N ASN A 153 -10.72 -3.82 -4.99
CA ASN A 153 -9.64 -3.26 -4.18
C ASN A 153 -9.15 -1.96 -4.81
N LEU A 154 -9.37 -0.83 -4.13
CA LEU A 154 -8.65 0.41 -4.43
C LEU A 154 -7.36 0.42 -3.62
N PHE A 155 -6.23 0.50 -4.31
CA PHE A 155 -4.92 0.49 -3.65
C PHE A 155 -4.04 1.67 -4.05
N HIS A 156 -3.26 2.11 -3.07
CA HIS A 156 -2.30 3.20 -3.19
C HIS A 156 -0.88 2.65 -3.01
N LEU A 157 -0.02 2.78 -4.02
CA LEU A 157 1.39 2.42 -3.90
C LEU A 157 2.26 3.68 -3.87
N LYS A 158 3.21 3.73 -2.93
CA LYS A 158 4.16 4.85 -2.79
C LYS A 158 5.57 4.34 -2.52
N LYS A 159 6.55 4.96 -3.20
CA LYS A 159 7.98 4.76 -2.93
C LYS A 159 8.33 5.45 -1.62
N ILE A 160 9.07 4.76 -0.75
CA ILE A 160 9.69 5.35 0.42
C ILE A 160 11.16 4.94 0.50
N GLU A 161 11.94 5.68 1.27
CA GLU A 161 13.31 5.34 1.63
C GLU A 161 13.43 5.23 3.15
N LEU A 162 13.84 4.04 3.62
CA LEU A 162 14.13 3.74 5.02
C LEU A 162 15.62 3.43 5.11
N ASP A 163 16.36 4.14 5.95
CA ASP A 163 17.80 3.95 6.17
C ASP A 163 18.58 3.74 4.86
N GLU A 164 18.38 4.65 3.89
CA GLU A 164 19.03 4.66 2.56
C GLU A 164 18.62 3.52 1.60
N LYS A 165 17.63 2.70 1.97
CA LYS A 165 17.09 1.65 1.10
C LYS A 165 15.67 1.96 0.67
N VAL A 166 15.40 1.70 -0.61
CA VAL A 166 14.10 1.93 -1.24
C VAL A 166 13.13 0.78 -0.93
N TYR A 167 11.90 1.14 -0.58
CA TYR A 167 10.77 0.22 -0.40
C TYR A 167 9.53 0.76 -1.09
N ILE A 168 8.54 -0.11 -1.26
CA ILE A 168 7.20 0.27 -1.71
C ILE A 168 6.22 -0.02 -0.57
N VAL A 169 5.50 1.02 -0.14
CA VAL A 169 4.33 0.91 0.73
C VAL A 169 3.10 0.73 -0.13
N GLY A 170 2.24 -0.20 0.25
CA GLY A 170 0.90 -0.37 -0.32
C GLY A 170 -0.17 -0.22 0.74
N LEU A 171 -1.18 0.60 0.48
CA LEU A 171 -2.43 0.66 1.24
C LEU A 171 -3.57 0.16 0.36
N GLN A 172 -4.53 -0.52 0.97
CA GLN A 172 -5.67 -1.12 0.27
C GLN A 172 -6.97 -0.75 0.98
N THR A 173 -8.04 -0.57 0.22
CA THR A 173 -9.38 -0.45 0.76
C THR A 173 -10.35 -1.15 -0.15
N GLU A 174 -11.30 -1.86 0.46
CA GLU A 174 -12.41 -2.42 -0.26
C GLU A 174 -13.36 -1.32 -0.72
N MET A 175 -13.82 -1.46 -1.96
CA MET A 175 -14.87 -0.66 -2.57
C MET A 175 -16.14 -1.49 -2.66
N PRO A 176 -17.34 -0.90 -2.45
CA PRO A 176 -18.60 -1.59 -2.69
C PRO A 176 -18.66 -2.08 -4.14
N ILE A 177 -18.78 -3.40 -4.34
CA ILE A 177 -18.68 -4.02 -5.67
C ILE A 177 -19.87 -3.66 -6.55
N GLU A 178 -21.00 -3.37 -5.95
CA GLU A 178 -22.26 -2.99 -6.60
C GLU A 178 -22.11 -1.68 -7.39
N LEU A 179 -21.14 -0.81 -7.05
CA LEU A 179 -20.83 0.41 -7.81
C LEU A 179 -20.31 0.13 -9.24
N TRP A 180 -20.02 -1.13 -9.56
CA TRP A 180 -19.65 -1.58 -10.90
C TRP A 180 -20.80 -2.28 -11.65
N ASP A 181 -22.00 -2.34 -11.08
CA ASP A 181 -23.19 -2.82 -11.79
C ASP A 181 -23.62 -1.82 -12.87
N GLU A 182 -24.16 -2.32 -13.99
CA GLU A 182 -24.49 -1.51 -15.18
C GLU A 182 -25.53 -0.42 -14.92
N ASP A 183 -26.36 -0.58 -13.88
CA ASP A 183 -27.42 0.35 -13.49
C ASP A 183 -26.94 1.48 -12.56
N GLN A 184 -25.72 1.40 -12.04
CA GLN A 184 -25.20 2.42 -11.14
C GLN A 184 -24.71 3.68 -11.89
N PRO A 185 -25.06 4.89 -11.41
CA PRO A 185 -24.51 6.12 -11.95
C PRO A 185 -22.99 6.18 -11.77
N GLU A 186 -22.29 6.53 -12.85
CA GLU A 186 -20.84 6.68 -12.85
C GLU A 186 -20.35 7.68 -11.79
N GLU A 187 -21.06 8.79 -11.60
CA GLU A 187 -20.75 9.81 -10.60
C GLU A 187 -20.65 9.22 -9.17
N LYS A 188 -21.55 8.31 -8.79
CA LYS A 188 -21.49 7.66 -7.48
C LYS A 188 -20.22 6.83 -7.30
N ARG A 189 -19.82 6.11 -8.36
CA ARG A 189 -18.57 5.35 -8.35
C ARG A 189 -17.37 6.28 -8.23
N GLN A 190 -17.36 7.38 -8.98
CA GLN A 190 -16.29 8.38 -8.91
C GLN A 190 -16.17 9.00 -7.52
N ASP A 191 -17.29 9.42 -6.91
CA ASP A 191 -17.32 9.99 -5.56
C ASP A 191 -16.81 9.02 -4.49
N ALA A 192 -17.22 7.75 -4.57
CA ALA A 192 -16.73 6.70 -3.69
C ALA A 192 -15.20 6.53 -3.85
N CYS A 193 -14.70 6.49 -5.09
CA CYS A 193 -13.27 6.36 -5.36
C CYS A 193 -12.49 7.56 -4.82
N ARG A 194 -12.97 8.80 -5.03
CA ARG A 194 -12.34 10.02 -4.48
C ARG A 194 -12.29 9.99 -2.94
N ALA A 195 -13.37 9.55 -2.29
CA ALA A 195 -13.42 9.39 -0.85
C ALA A 195 -12.41 8.35 -0.34
N ALA A 196 -12.32 7.21 -1.02
CA ALA A 196 -11.35 6.17 -0.73
C ALA A 196 -9.90 6.64 -0.94
N CYS A 197 -9.60 7.38 -2.01
CA CYS A 197 -8.29 8.00 -2.22
C CYS A 197 -7.90 8.92 -1.06
N ARG A 198 -8.82 9.77 -0.58
CA ARG A 198 -8.58 10.65 0.58
C ARG A 198 -8.31 9.83 1.86
N ALA A 199 -9.05 8.74 2.08
CA ALA A 199 -8.83 7.86 3.22
C ALA A 199 -7.45 7.17 3.16
N CYS A 200 -7.06 6.63 2.00
CA CYS A 200 -5.74 6.05 1.78
C CYS A 200 -4.63 7.09 2.00
N HIS A 201 -4.78 8.32 1.50
CA HIS A 201 -3.81 9.39 1.76
C HIS A 201 -3.65 9.69 3.25
N LYS A 202 -4.76 9.79 3.99
CA LYS A 202 -4.71 10.00 5.45
C LYS A 202 -3.97 8.85 6.16
N ASN A 203 -4.28 7.61 5.78
CA ASN A 203 -3.62 6.42 6.34
C ASN A 203 -2.13 6.35 5.97
N MET A 204 -1.75 6.80 4.78
CA MET A 204 -0.35 6.91 4.37
C MET A 204 0.41 7.85 5.30
N GLY A 205 -0.13 9.05 5.56
CA GLY A 205 0.48 9.99 6.50
C GLY A 205 0.66 9.41 7.90
N ALA A 206 -0.32 8.62 8.39
CA ALA A 206 -0.20 7.93 9.67
C ALA A 206 0.92 6.87 9.66
N ALA A 207 1.02 6.05 8.60
CA ALA A 207 2.08 5.06 8.46
C ALA A 207 3.47 5.69 8.33
N GLU A 208 3.59 6.78 7.56
CA GLU A 208 4.83 7.55 7.42
C GLU A 208 5.29 8.13 8.77
N GLN A 209 4.37 8.65 9.59
CA GLN A 209 4.68 9.12 10.93
C GLN A 209 5.21 8.02 11.86
N VAL A 210 4.67 6.79 11.75
CA VAL A 210 5.20 5.65 12.50
C VAL A 210 6.61 5.32 12.02
N MET A 211 6.82 5.18 10.71
CA MET A 211 8.15 4.87 10.16
C MET A 211 9.20 5.94 10.51
N ALA A 212 8.85 7.22 10.43
CA ALA A 212 9.75 8.34 10.74
C ALA A 212 10.19 8.41 12.20
N LYS A 213 9.45 7.77 13.14
CA LYS A 213 9.87 7.67 14.54
C LYS A 213 10.94 6.59 14.77
N HIS A 214 11.03 5.60 13.88
CA HIS A 214 11.87 4.41 14.05
C HIS A 214 13.04 4.33 13.08
N PHE A 215 13.01 5.06 11.97
CA PHE A 215 14.01 5.03 10.90
C PHE A 215 14.46 6.42 10.48
N TRP A 216 15.64 6.51 9.87
CA TRP A 216 15.89 7.61 8.95
C TRP A 216 14.95 7.46 7.76
N PHE A 217 13.89 8.25 7.78
CA PHE A 217 12.80 8.20 6.83
C PHE A 217 12.92 9.34 5.84
N SER A 218 12.92 9.00 4.55
CA SER A 218 12.74 9.95 3.47
C SER A 218 11.59 9.50 2.58
N SER A 219 10.72 10.45 2.29
CA SER A 219 9.63 10.30 1.34
C SER A 219 9.55 11.62 0.57
N PRO A 220 9.33 11.58 -0.75
CA PRO A 220 9.18 12.79 -1.54
C PRO A 220 8.18 13.75 -0.90
N MET A 221 8.63 14.98 -0.68
CA MET A 221 7.91 15.96 0.13
C MET A 221 6.66 16.44 -0.62
N ARG A 222 5.48 16.20 -0.05
CA ARG A 222 4.22 16.76 -0.56
C ARG A 222 4.31 18.28 -0.50
N ARG A 223 4.15 18.96 -1.64
CA ARG A 223 3.93 20.41 -1.62
C ARG A 223 2.57 20.64 -0.96
N GLN A 224 2.55 21.31 0.19
CA GLN A 224 1.31 21.82 0.75
C GLN A 224 0.71 22.78 -0.27
N GLU A 225 -0.56 22.57 -0.61
CA GLU A 225 -1.32 23.57 -1.36
C GLU A 225 -1.44 24.81 -0.45
N ASP A 226 -0.80 25.90 -0.87
CA ASP A 226 -0.95 27.21 -0.25
C ASP A 226 -2.41 27.67 -0.43
N GLY A 227 -3.26 27.33 0.55
CA GLY A 227 -4.49 28.03 0.93
C GLY A 227 -5.31 28.73 -0.16
N ASN A 228 -5.72 28.03 -1.22
CA ASN A 228 -6.77 28.48 -2.11
C ASN A 228 -7.71 27.29 -2.41
N ASP A 229 -8.76 27.18 -1.60
CA ASP A 229 -9.81 26.15 -1.63
C ASP A 229 -10.71 26.27 -2.89
N GLU A 230 -10.15 26.07 -4.09
CA GLU A 230 -10.95 25.93 -5.33
C GLU A 230 -10.60 24.68 -6.17
N ASP A 231 -9.51 23.97 -5.86
CA ASP A 231 -9.10 22.73 -6.53
C ASP A 231 -9.11 21.60 -5.50
N ASP A 232 -10.03 20.65 -5.61
CA ASP A 232 -10.18 19.55 -4.64
C ASP A 232 -9.15 18.42 -4.87
N GLY A 233 -8.21 18.64 -5.78
CA GLY A 233 -7.12 17.71 -6.12
C GLY A 233 -7.56 16.58 -7.03
N PHE A 234 -8.71 16.69 -7.70
CA PHE A 234 -9.25 15.73 -8.66
C PHE A 234 -9.59 16.43 -9.99
N VAL A 235 -9.67 15.65 -11.07
CA VAL A 235 -10.09 16.13 -12.40
C VAL A 235 -11.60 16.32 -12.45
#